data_AF-A0A1E3JL69-F1
#
_entry.id   AF-A0A1E3JL69-F1
#
_cell.length_a   1.000
_cell.length_b   1.000
_cell.length_c   1.000
_cell.angle_alpha   90.00
_cell.angle_beta   90.00
_cell.angle_gamma   90.00
#
_symmetry.space_group_name_H-M   'P 1'
#
loop_
_entity.id
_entity.type
_entity.pdbx_description
1 polymer ?
#
loop_
_entity_poly.entity_id
_entity_poly.type
_entity_poly.pdbx_seq_one_letter_code
_entity_poly.pdbx_strand_id
1 'polypeptide(L)'
;MSTPAFLLHEYFGLLIYLAILLPATFISLPHSTSYFIPTSSPLTQTSSTDRPEHAFLTPITARPAVTMLWDVVGMGVVMVWWGGRMKGWFEGKGDKKAGGDRVVGESELEERQGRTKKMLGRLYEAGVSTLAGSLVFYVILSLMGAPLNSHWDKTALLALHLSILTVLPVVYTLGMPSLYDKGTYARFRMTRLFCEFKPETPLERALVYPAVGTLTGAWLGALPIPLDWDRPWQSFPLTIAFASILGFVAGGFVSWGYTVAEGMYNEVTEKAKPVAVEEERAGKKSKKKKAVKA
;
A
#
# COMPACT_ATOMS: atom_id res chain seq x y z
N MET A 1 12.17 -19.90 -14.81
CA MET A 1 10.80 -19.34 -14.74
C MET A 1 10.89 -17.89 -15.18
N SER A 2 10.32 -17.52 -16.32
CA SER A 2 10.23 -16.11 -16.72
C SER A 2 9.37 -15.39 -15.67
N THR A 3 9.96 -14.48 -14.90
CA THR A 3 9.20 -13.61 -14.00
C THR A 3 8.14 -12.87 -14.82
N PRO A 4 6.86 -12.92 -14.43
CA PRO A 4 5.82 -12.18 -15.15
C PRO A 4 6.21 -10.71 -15.22
N ALA A 5 6.07 -10.10 -16.40
CA ALA A 5 6.46 -8.72 -16.62
C ALA A 5 5.60 -7.80 -15.74
N PHE A 6 6.20 -7.24 -14.70
CA PHE A 6 5.57 -6.19 -13.90
C PHE A 6 5.42 -4.94 -14.77
N LEU A 7 4.19 -4.54 -15.06
CA LEU A 7 3.88 -3.46 -15.98
C LEU A 7 4.07 -2.11 -15.27
N LEU A 8 5.30 -1.60 -15.31
CA LEU A 8 5.73 -0.41 -14.56
C LEU A 8 4.94 0.86 -14.92
N HIS A 9 4.48 0.97 -16.16
CA HIS A 9 3.64 2.08 -16.63
C HIS A 9 2.21 1.99 -16.06
N GLU A 10 1.63 0.79 -16.02
CA GLU A 10 0.33 0.58 -15.37
C GLU A 10 0.42 0.81 -13.88
N TYR A 11 1.52 0.41 -13.23
CA TYR A 11 1.77 0.68 -11.82
C TYR A 11 1.84 2.19 -11.53
N PHE A 12 2.49 2.98 -12.39
CA PHE A 12 2.48 4.44 -12.26
C PHE A 12 1.06 5.02 -12.35
N GLY A 13 0.27 4.57 -13.33
CA GLY A 13 -1.14 4.96 -13.44
C GLY A 13 -1.94 4.60 -12.18
N LEU A 14 -1.73 3.38 -11.67
CA LEU A 14 -2.33 2.89 -10.43
C LEU A 14 -1.97 3.76 -9.21
N LEU A 15 -0.73 4.23 -9.13
CA LEU A 15 -0.28 5.16 -8.08
C LEU A 15 -0.96 6.53 -8.18
N ILE A 16 -1.18 7.05 -9.39
CA ILE A 16 -1.95 8.29 -9.58
C ILE A 16 -3.38 8.11 -9.07
N TYR A 17 -4.03 6.99 -9.41
CA TYR A 17 -5.36 6.69 -8.89
C TYR A 17 -5.37 6.63 -7.36
N LEU A 18 -4.40 5.96 -6.73
CA LEU A 18 -4.30 5.92 -5.27
C LEU A 18 -4.04 7.31 -4.65
N ALA A 19 -3.18 8.12 -5.26
CA ALA A 19 -2.87 9.47 -4.79
C ALA A 19 -4.10 10.38 -4.75
N ILE A 20 -5.11 10.08 -5.57
CA ILE A 20 -6.39 10.81 -5.58
C ILE A 20 -7.42 10.10 -4.70
N LEU A 21 -7.62 8.80 -4.88
CA LEU A 21 -8.70 8.05 -4.24
C LEU A 21 -8.52 7.94 -2.72
N LEU A 22 -7.31 7.69 -2.22
CA LEU A 22 -7.11 7.50 -0.77
C LEU A 22 -7.38 8.82 -0.02
N PRO A 23 -6.79 9.98 -0.38
CA PRO A 23 -7.14 11.23 0.28
C PRO A 23 -8.60 11.63 0.05
N ALA A 24 -9.16 11.38 -1.14
CA ALA A 24 -10.56 11.67 -1.43
C ALA A 24 -11.52 10.84 -0.54
N THR A 25 -11.21 9.58 -0.24
CA THR A 25 -12.02 8.78 0.68
C THR A 25 -12.06 9.40 2.09
N PHE A 26 -10.90 9.81 2.61
CA PHE A 26 -10.78 10.46 3.92
C PHE A 26 -11.52 11.81 3.98
N ILE A 27 -11.47 12.58 2.90
CA ILE A 27 -12.02 13.94 2.85
C ILE A 27 -13.52 13.93 2.51
N SER A 28 -13.95 13.15 1.52
CA SER A 28 -15.29 13.27 0.93
C SER A 28 -16.34 12.38 1.62
N LEU A 29 -15.98 11.20 2.12
CA LEU A 29 -16.97 10.30 2.76
C LEU A 29 -17.59 10.88 4.04
N PRO A 30 -16.85 11.58 4.94
CA PRO A 30 -17.43 12.17 6.14
C PRO A 30 -18.51 13.22 5.82
N HIS A 31 -18.40 13.93 4.70
CA HIS A 31 -19.42 14.88 4.24
C HIS A 31 -20.74 14.22 3.85
N SER A 32 -20.71 12.92 3.51
CA SER A 32 -21.92 12.15 3.20
C SER A 32 -22.70 11.71 4.45
N THR A 33 -22.10 11.86 5.64
CA THR A 33 -22.70 11.39 6.92
C THR A 33 -24.11 11.94 7.15
N SER A 34 -24.37 13.20 6.79
CA SER A 34 -25.67 13.84 6.97
C SER A 34 -26.81 13.19 6.18
N TYR A 35 -26.50 12.51 5.07
CA TYR A 35 -27.48 11.80 4.26
C TYR A 35 -27.87 10.44 4.86
N PHE A 36 -26.95 9.79 5.57
CA PHE A 36 -27.14 8.43 6.10
C PHE A 36 -27.52 8.39 7.58
N ILE A 37 -27.03 9.37 8.36
CA ILE A 37 -27.27 9.47 9.78
C ILE A 37 -27.93 10.84 10.02
N PRO A 38 -29.27 10.90 10.17
CA PRO A 38 -29.96 12.13 10.56
C PRO A 38 -29.52 12.52 11.97
N THR A 39 -28.50 13.38 12.06
CA THR A 39 -28.04 13.91 13.36
C THR A 39 -28.93 15.06 13.78
N SER A 40 -29.60 14.90 14.93
CA SER A 40 -30.42 15.94 15.57
C SER A 40 -29.59 17.07 16.22
N SER A 41 -28.28 16.88 16.35
CA SER A 41 -27.35 17.87 16.92
C SER A 41 -26.61 18.62 15.81
N PRO A 42 -26.55 19.97 15.85
CA PRO A 42 -25.79 20.75 14.89
C PRO A 42 -24.30 20.41 14.98
N LEU A 43 -23.60 20.35 13.84
CA LEU A 43 -22.14 20.23 13.83
C LEU A 43 -21.54 21.42 14.57
N THR A 44 -21.02 21.18 15.77
CA THR A 44 -20.41 22.21 16.59
C THR A 44 -18.93 22.25 16.28
N GLN A 45 -18.49 23.36 15.73
CA GLN A 45 -17.08 23.66 15.50
C GLN A 45 -16.30 23.52 16.81
N THR A 46 -15.28 22.65 16.80
CA THR A 46 -14.49 22.31 18.00
C THR A 46 -13.33 23.29 18.20
N SER A 47 -13.14 24.27 17.31
CA SER A 47 -12.05 25.25 17.42
C SER A 47 -12.40 26.42 18.34
N SER A 48 -11.39 27.02 18.98
CA SER A 48 -11.53 28.27 19.72
C SER A 48 -12.05 29.40 18.82
N THR A 49 -12.88 30.29 19.37
CA THR A 49 -13.43 31.47 18.67
C THR A 49 -12.36 32.37 18.07
N ASP A 50 -11.18 32.45 18.72
CA ASP A 50 -10.05 33.28 18.28
C ASP A 50 -9.33 32.75 17.02
N ARG A 51 -9.61 31.49 16.64
CA ARG A 51 -8.93 30.78 15.55
C ARG A 51 -9.94 29.95 14.77
N PRO A 52 -10.82 30.58 13.99
CA PRO A 52 -11.89 29.88 13.30
C PRO A 52 -11.34 28.82 12.34
N GLU A 53 -11.98 27.65 12.32
CA GLU A 53 -11.74 26.60 11.34
C GLU A 53 -12.50 26.91 10.05
N HIS A 54 -11.98 26.41 8.92
CA HIS A 54 -12.71 26.52 7.66
C HIS A 54 -13.90 25.56 7.67
N ALA A 55 -15.08 26.00 7.24
CA ALA A 55 -16.32 25.21 7.25
C ALA A 55 -16.22 23.86 6.50
N PHE A 56 -15.25 23.74 5.61
CA PHE A 56 -14.94 22.49 4.90
C PHE A 56 -14.36 21.40 5.83
N LEU A 57 -13.62 21.77 6.87
CA LEU A 57 -12.99 20.81 7.79
C LEU A 57 -13.96 20.33 8.87
N THR A 58 -14.99 21.12 9.19
CA THR A 58 -15.94 20.84 10.26
C THR A 58 -16.60 19.45 10.16
N PRO A 59 -17.04 18.94 8.98
CA PRO A 59 -17.59 17.59 8.87
C PRO A 59 -16.58 16.48 9.17
N ILE A 60 -15.30 16.75 8.95
CA ILE A 60 -14.19 15.80 9.16
C ILE A 60 -13.76 15.82 10.63
N THR A 61 -13.66 17.01 11.23
CA THR A 61 -13.10 17.24 12.57
C THR A 61 -14.12 17.13 13.70
N ALA A 62 -15.39 17.47 13.45
CA ALA A 62 -16.41 17.48 14.51
C ALA A 62 -16.73 16.10 15.07
N ARG A 63 -16.55 15.02 14.27
CA ARG A 63 -16.84 13.63 14.69
C ARG A 63 -15.72 12.68 14.24
N PRO A 64 -14.55 12.69 14.90
CA PRO A 64 -13.38 11.93 14.45
C PRO A 64 -13.63 10.42 14.31
N ALA A 65 -14.45 9.83 15.19
CA ALA A 65 -14.78 8.41 15.13
C ALA A 65 -15.60 8.02 13.88
N VAL A 66 -16.53 8.89 13.45
CA VAL A 66 -17.34 8.64 12.24
C VAL A 66 -16.50 8.83 10.98
N THR A 67 -15.66 9.86 10.96
CA THR A 67 -14.66 10.08 9.91
C THR A 67 -13.77 8.85 9.73
N MET A 68 -13.23 8.32 10.83
CA MET A 68 -12.41 7.11 10.80
C MET A 68 -13.16 5.86 10.35
N LEU A 69 -14.45 5.73 10.69
CA LEU A 69 -15.26 4.60 10.24
C LEU A 69 -15.47 4.64 8.73
N TRP A 70 -15.78 5.81 8.17
CA TRP A 70 -15.87 6.01 6.73
C TRP A 70 -14.54 5.79 6.03
N ASP A 71 -13.45 6.27 6.62
CA ASP A 71 -12.10 6.06 6.12
C ASP A 71 -11.77 4.57 6.03
N VAL A 72 -11.94 3.81 7.13
CA VAL A 72 -11.71 2.35 7.16
C VAL A 72 -12.51 1.62 6.06
N VAL A 73 -13.78 1.98 5.87
CA VAL A 73 -14.63 1.37 4.84
C VAL A 73 -14.14 1.73 3.43
N GLY A 74 -13.91 3.03 3.16
CA GLY A 74 -13.43 3.51 1.86
C GLY A 74 -12.06 2.94 1.50
N MET A 75 -11.15 2.96 2.47
CA MET A 75 -9.80 2.42 2.36
C MET A 75 -9.83 0.91 2.07
N GLY A 76 -10.69 0.16 2.77
CA GLY A 76 -10.88 -1.27 2.51
C GLY A 76 -11.29 -1.54 1.06
N VAL A 77 -12.24 -0.78 0.52
CA VAL A 77 -12.68 -0.93 -0.88
C VAL A 77 -11.53 -0.63 -1.86
N VAL A 78 -10.83 0.49 -1.68
CA VAL A 78 -9.74 0.89 -2.56
C VAL A 78 -8.58 -0.12 -2.49
N MET A 79 -8.23 -0.61 -1.30
CA MET A 79 -7.14 -1.56 -1.11
C MET A 79 -7.47 -2.96 -1.62
N VAL A 80 -8.72 -3.40 -1.55
CA VAL A 80 -9.16 -4.65 -2.20
C VAL A 80 -9.09 -4.54 -3.72
N TRP A 81 -9.53 -3.40 -4.28
CA TRP A 81 -9.40 -3.15 -5.72
C TRP A 81 -7.93 -3.13 -6.17
N TRP A 82 -7.10 -2.33 -5.49
CA TRP A 82 -5.67 -2.20 -5.76
C TRP A 82 -4.94 -3.53 -5.60
N GLY A 83 -5.14 -4.21 -4.48
CA GLY A 83 -4.53 -5.52 -4.21
C GLY A 83 -4.98 -6.58 -5.21
N GLY A 84 -6.19 -6.47 -5.77
CA GLY A 84 -6.66 -7.34 -6.85
C GLY A 84 -5.84 -7.18 -8.13
N ARG A 85 -5.48 -5.95 -8.49
CA ARG A 85 -4.57 -5.67 -9.62
C ARG A 85 -3.17 -6.21 -9.36
N MET A 86 -2.61 -5.93 -8.19
CA MET A 86 -1.30 -6.42 -7.78
C MET A 86 -1.23 -7.95 -7.78
N LYS A 87 -2.30 -8.63 -7.32
CA LYS A 87 -2.42 -10.09 -7.34
C LYS A 87 -2.45 -10.62 -8.78
N GLY A 88 -3.16 -9.94 -9.68
CA GLY A 88 -3.18 -10.29 -11.11
C GLY A 88 -1.78 -10.32 -11.71
N TRP A 89 -0.97 -9.30 -11.42
CA TRP A 89 0.43 -9.24 -11.83
C TRP A 89 1.30 -10.32 -11.16
N PHE A 90 1.08 -10.58 -9.87
CA PHE A 90 1.79 -11.64 -9.14
C PHE A 90 1.49 -13.04 -9.70
N GLU A 91 0.24 -13.33 -10.05
CA GLU A 91 -0.19 -14.59 -10.67
C GLU A 91 0.21 -14.68 -12.16
N GLY A 92 0.78 -13.62 -12.74
CA GLY A 92 1.16 -13.57 -14.16
C GLY A 92 -0.03 -13.57 -15.13
N LYS A 93 -1.22 -13.16 -14.67
CA LYS A 93 -2.37 -12.95 -15.55
C LYS A 93 -2.16 -11.64 -16.31
N GLY A 94 -1.53 -11.75 -17.48
CA GLY A 94 -1.61 -10.70 -18.50
C GLY A 94 -3.07 -10.42 -18.84
N ASP A 95 -3.38 -9.15 -19.08
CA ASP A 95 -4.73 -8.64 -19.31
C ASP A 95 -5.38 -9.36 -20.50
N LYS A 96 -6.10 -10.45 -20.23
CA LYS A 96 -6.90 -11.12 -21.25
C LYS A 96 -8.06 -10.18 -21.53
N LYS A 97 -7.96 -9.41 -22.62
CA LYS A 97 -9.08 -8.65 -23.21
C LYS A 97 -10.35 -9.49 -23.10
N ALA A 98 -11.33 -8.95 -22.38
CA ALA A 98 -12.67 -9.51 -22.31
C ALA A 98 -13.22 -9.57 -23.75
N GLY A 99 -13.11 -10.74 -24.37
CA GLY A 99 -13.70 -11.03 -25.67
C GLY A 99 -15.21 -11.03 -25.51
N GLY A 100 -15.87 -10.21 -26.33
CA GLY A 100 -17.29 -9.92 -26.27
C GLY A 100 -18.20 -11.13 -26.47
N ASP A 101 -19.47 -10.86 -26.19
CA ASP A 101 -20.69 -11.66 -26.39
C ASP A 101 -20.47 -13.01 -27.09
N ARG A 102 -20.20 -14.04 -26.27
CA ARG A 102 -20.24 -15.44 -26.66
C ARG A 102 -21.10 -16.17 -25.63
N VAL A 103 -21.94 -17.08 -26.13
CA VAL A 103 -22.79 -17.94 -25.31
C VAL A 103 -21.90 -18.67 -24.30
N VAL A 104 -22.11 -18.37 -23.02
CA VAL A 104 -21.32 -18.92 -21.92
C VAL A 104 -21.65 -20.40 -21.79
N GLY A 105 -20.70 -21.28 -22.08
CA GLY A 105 -20.86 -22.73 -21.91
C GLY A 105 -20.79 -23.15 -20.42
N GLU A 106 -21.35 -24.31 -20.09
CA GLU A 106 -21.36 -24.86 -18.72
C GLU A 106 -19.94 -24.99 -18.12
N SER A 107 -18.97 -25.39 -18.92
CA SER A 107 -17.56 -25.48 -18.50
C SER A 107 -16.93 -24.12 -18.16
N GLU A 108 -17.38 -23.04 -18.79
CA GLU A 108 -16.92 -21.68 -18.47
C GLU A 108 -17.57 -21.16 -17.18
N LEU A 109 -18.82 -21.55 -16.90
CA LEU A 109 -19.49 -21.25 -15.63
C LEU A 109 -18.76 -21.92 -14.45
N GLU A 110 -18.37 -23.18 -14.58
CA GLU A 110 -17.57 -23.88 -13.56
C GLU A 110 -16.21 -23.21 -13.33
N GLU A 111 -15.53 -22.77 -14.40
CA GLU A 111 -14.27 -22.04 -14.28
C GLU A 111 -14.45 -20.68 -13.59
N ARG A 112 -15.54 -19.96 -13.89
CA ARG A 112 -15.91 -18.70 -13.22
C ARG A 112 -16.20 -18.93 -11.74
N GLN A 113 -17.00 -19.94 -11.40
CA GLN A 113 -17.29 -20.31 -10.01
C GLN A 113 -16.00 -20.67 -9.25
N GLY A 114 -15.11 -21.45 -9.87
CA GLY A 114 -13.81 -21.79 -9.30
C GLY A 114 -12.92 -20.56 -9.04
N ARG A 115 -12.91 -19.59 -9.97
CA ARG A 115 -12.21 -18.31 -9.79
C ARG A 115 -12.80 -17.48 -8.65
N THR A 116 -14.12 -17.34 -8.59
CA THR A 116 -14.80 -16.58 -7.53
C THR A 116 -14.53 -17.20 -6.17
N LYS A 117 -14.58 -18.53 -6.05
CA LYS A 117 -14.26 -19.25 -4.80
C LYS A 117 -12.82 -19.00 -4.37
N LYS A 118 -11.85 -19.05 -5.29
CA LYS A 118 -10.44 -18.72 -5.01
C LYS A 118 -10.25 -17.26 -4.61
N MET A 119 -10.96 -16.33 -5.25
CA MET A 119 -10.92 -14.91 -4.90
C MET A 119 -11.46 -14.67 -3.49
N LEU A 120 -12.62 -15.26 -3.16
CA LEU A 120 -13.23 -15.16 -1.84
C LEU A 120 -12.36 -15.78 -0.76
N GLY A 121 -11.75 -16.94 -1.03
CA GLY A 121 -10.80 -17.56 -0.10
C GLY A 121 -9.61 -16.65 0.20
N ARG A 122 -9.04 -16.00 -0.81
CA ARG A 122 -7.95 -15.02 -0.63
C ARG A 122 -8.38 -13.77 0.12
N LEU A 123 -9.59 -13.28 -0.16
CA LEU A 123 -10.14 -12.12 0.55
C LEU A 123 -10.41 -12.45 2.02
N TYR A 124 -10.88 -13.66 2.30
CA TYR A 124 -11.06 -14.16 3.66
C TYR A 124 -9.71 -14.26 4.40
N GLU A 125 -8.69 -14.88 3.78
CA GLU A 125 -7.32 -14.93 4.33
C GLU A 125 -6.77 -13.53 4.64
N ALA A 126 -6.95 -12.58 3.70
CA ALA A 126 -6.51 -11.20 3.87
C ALA A 126 -7.29 -10.47 4.96
N GLY A 127 -8.62 -10.65 5.03
CA GLY A 127 -9.48 -10.06 6.04
C GLY A 127 -9.13 -10.53 7.45
N VAL A 128 -8.98 -11.84 7.65
CA VAL A 128 -8.56 -12.42 8.94
C VAL A 128 -7.17 -11.91 9.34
N SER A 129 -6.23 -11.88 8.40
CA SER A 129 -4.88 -11.37 8.67
C SER A 129 -4.88 -9.88 9.00
N THR A 130 -5.76 -9.09 8.39
CA THR A 130 -5.91 -7.66 8.67
C THR A 130 -6.52 -7.42 10.04
N LEU A 131 -7.49 -8.24 10.47
CA LEU A 131 -8.02 -8.18 11.82
C LEU A 131 -6.97 -8.61 12.86
N ALA A 132 -6.15 -9.62 12.56
CA ALA A 132 -5.04 -10.00 13.43
C ALA A 132 -3.97 -8.88 13.50
N GLY A 133 -3.64 -8.28 12.36
CA GLY A 133 -2.71 -7.16 12.26
C GLY A 133 -3.20 -5.92 13.01
N SER A 134 -4.50 -5.62 12.97
CA SER A 134 -5.07 -4.50 13.72
C SER A 134 -4.96 -4.69 15.22
N LEU A 135 -5.11 -5.92 15.74
CA LEU A 135 -4.87 -6.20 17.17
C LEU A 135 -3.42 -5.93 17.57
N VAL A 136 -2.45 -6.32 16.72
CA VAL A 136 -1.03 -6.03 16.94
C VAL A 136 -0.78 -4.52 16.92
N PHE A 137 -1.31 -3.79 15.94
CA PHE A 137 -1.19 -2.34 15.88
C PHE A 137 -1.86 -1.65 17.07
N TYR A 138 -2.98 -2.17 17.55
CA TYR A 138 -3.66 -1.62 18.73
C TYR A 138 -2.77 -1.70 19.98
N VAL A 139 -2.11 -2.85 20.19
CA VAL A 139 -1.14 -3.01 21.28
C VAL A 139 0.04 -2.05 21.09
N ILE A 140 0.61 -1.97 19.89
CA ILE A 140 1.74 -1.06 19.61
C ILE A 140 1.35 0.40 19.88
N LEU A 141 0.21 0.86 19.35
CA LEU A 141 -0.28 2.23 19.56
C LEU A 141 -0.52 2.52 21.04
N SER A 142 -1.06 1.54 21.78
CA SER A 142 -1.24 1.66 23.23
C SER A 142 0.09 1.79 23.97
N LEU A 143 1.10 1.00 23.60
CA LEU A 143 2.45 1.09 24.15
C LEU A 143 3.15 2.41 23.79
N MET A 144 2.84 2.98 22.64
CA MET A 144 3.33 4.30 22.20
C MET A 144 2.59 5.47 22.85
N GLY A 145 1.69 5.21 23.81
CA GLY A 145 1.04 6.25 24.62
C GLY A 145 -0.37 6.64 24.15
N ALA A 146 -1.03 5.83 23.29
CA ALA A 146 -2.42 6.07 22.97
C ALA A 146 -3.32 5.94 24.23
N PRO A 147 -4.27 6.86 24.44
CA PRO A 147 -5.12 6.87 25.62
C PRO A 147 -6.03 5.64 25.70
N LEU A 148 -5.71 4.71 26.61
CA LEU A 148 -6.41 3.43 26.82
C LEU A 148 -7.85 3.58 27.34
N ASN A 149 -8.12 4.57 28.20
CA ASN A 149 -9.36 4.62 28.97
C ASN A 149 -10.47 5.49 28.35
N SER A 150 -10.14 6.48 27.53
CA SER A 150 -11.13 7.47 27.05
C SER A 150 -11.41 7.41 25.55
N HIS A 151 -10.49 6.89 24.74
CA HIS A 151 -10.54 6.93 23.26
C HIS A 151 -10.19 5.57 22.63
N TRP A 152 -10.64 4.47 23.27
CA TRP A 152 -10.35 3.11 22.81
C TRP A 152 -10.93 2.82 21.42
N ASP A 153 -12.07 3.43 21.08
CA ASP A 153 -12.75 3.38 19.78
C ASP A 153 -11.87 3.92 18.66
N LYS A 154 -11.30 5.12 18.86
CA LYS A 154 -10.45 5.80 17.89
C LYS A 154 -9.13 5.07 17.69
N THR A 155 -8.54 4.55 18.77
CA THR A 155 -7.30 3.75 18.69
C THR A 155 -7.55 2.45 17.93
N ALA A 156 -8.68 1.77 18.15
CA ALA A 156 -9.05 0.58 17.41
C ALA A 156 -9.27 0.85 15.91
N LEU A 157 -9.97 1.94 15.57
CA LEU A 157 -10.18 2.34 14.18
C LEU A 157 -8.86 2.72 13.49
N LEU A 158 -7.96 3.44 14.17
CA LEU A 158 -6.64 3.77 13.64
C LEU A 158 -5.79 2.52 13.43
N ALA A 159 -5.81 1.57 14.37
CA ALA A 159 -5.10 0.30 14.24
C ALA A 159 -5.60 -0.52 13.04
N LEU A 160 -6.92 -0.54 12.83
CA LEU A 160 -7.54 -1.17 11.68
C LEU A 160 -7.16 -0.48 10.36
N HIS A 161 -7.17 0.85 10.33
CA HIS A 161 -6.72 1.65 9.19
C HIS A 161 -5.27 1.33 8.78
N LEU A 162 -4.34 1.35 9.74
CA LEU A 162 -2.94 1.01 9.49
C LEU A 162 -2.78 -0.44 9.00
N SER A 163 -3.59 -1.36 9.52
CA SER A 163 -3.56 -2.75 9.06
C SER A 163 -4.14 -2.91 7.65
N ILE A 164 -5.15 -2.13 7.26
CA ILE A 164 -5.70 -2.13 5.90
C ILE A 164 -4.66 -1.63 4.90
N LEU A 165 -3.87 -0.62 5.27
CA LEU A 165 -2.81 -0.08 4.40
C LEU A 165 -1.57 -0.98 4.32
N THR A 166 -1.21 -1.68 5.40
CA THR A 166 0.05 -2.45 5.47
C THR A 166 -0.12 -3.96 5.27
N VAL A 167 -1.16 -4.57 5.85
CA VAL A 167 -1.33 -6.04 5.88
C VAL A 167 -2.24 -6.53 4.75
N LEU A 168 -3.40 -5.91 4.56
CA LEU A 168 -4.39 -6.32 3.55
C LEU A 168 -3.78 -6.45 2.15
N PRO A 169 -3.13 -5.42 1.57
CA PRO A 169 -2.54 -5.51 0.24
C PRO A 169 -1.51 -6.64 0.11
N VAL A 170 -0.68 -6.84 1.14
CA VAL A 170 0.41 -7.82 1.14
C VAL A 170 -0.16 -9.25 1.18
N VAL A 171 -1.09 -9.52 2.09
CA VAL A 171 -1.67 -10.86 2.23
C VAL A 171 -2.60 -11.18 1.07
N TYR A 172 -3.34 -10.20 0.55
CA TYR A 172 -4.23 -10.44 -0.58
C TYR A 172 -3.46 -10.78 -1.87
N THR A 173 -2.26 -10.22 -2.04
CA THR A 173 -1.40 -10.43 -3.21
C THR A 173 -0.54 -11.68 -3.09
N LEU A 174 0.20 -11.83 -1.99
CA LEU A 174 1.18 -12.90 -1.79
C LEU A 174 0.59 -14.15 -1.13
N GLY A 175 -0.58 -14.03 -0.49
CA GLY A 175 -1.22 -15.06 0.30
C GLY A 175 -0.65 -15.19 1.71
N MET A 176 -1.44 -15.77 2.62
CA MET A 176 -0.97 -16.08 3.97
C MET A 176 -0.03 -17.29 3.95
N PRO A 177 1.17 -17.22 4.56
CA PRO A 177 2.08 -18.36 4.61
C PRO A 177 1.52 -19.48 5.50
N SER A 178 1.48 -20.71 4.99
CA SER A 178 1.00 -21.87 5.74
C SER A 178 1.93 -22.24 6.91
N LEU A 179 1.33 -22.70 8.02
CA LEU A 179 1.90 -23.34 9.23
C LEU A 179 2.88 -24.49 8.96
N TYR A 180 2.68 -25.20 7.87
CA TYR A 180 3.31 -26.49 7.58
C TYR A 180 4.39 -26.37 6.50
N ASP A 181 5.10 -27.47 6.21
CA ASP A 181 6.26 -27.50 5.28
C ASP A 181 5.98 -26.88 3.91
N LYS A 182 4.74 -26.97 3.41
CA LYS A 182 4.33 -26.36 2.14
C LYS A 182 4.43 -24.83 2.14
N GLY A 183 4.48 -24.18 3.31
CA GLY A 183 4.54 -22.73 3.48
C GLY A 183 5.94 -22.17 3.73
N THR A 184 6.98 -23.01 3.83
CA THR A 184 8.33 -22.58 4.22
C THR A 184 8.90 -21.49 3.31
N TYR A 185 8.80 -21.65 1.99
CA TYR A 185 9.23 -20.61 1.04
C TYR A 185 8.46 -19.28 1.19
N ALA A 186 7.15 -19.34 1.43
CA ALA A 186 6.34 -18.15 1.61
C ALA A 186 6.70 -17.41 2.91
N ARG A 187 7.01 -18.14 3.99
CA ARG A 187 7.51 -17.56 5.25
C ARG A 187 8.84 -16.86 5.06
N PHE A 188 9.82 -17.53 4.44
CA PHE A 188 11.13 -16.93 4.15
C PHE A 188 11.01 -15.68 3.29
N ARG A 189 10.11 -15.69 2.30
CA ARG A 189 9.80 -14.48 1.51
C ARG A 189 9.28 -13.36 2.41
N MET A 190 8.31 -13.63 3.28
CA MET A 190 7.78 -12.58 4.18
C MET A 190 8.84 -12.04 5.14
N THR A 191 9.67 -12.89 5.73
CA THR A 191 10.79 -12.49 6.58
C THR A 191 11.79 -11.63 5.81
N ARG A 192 12.17 -12.03 4.59
CA ARG A 192 13.06 -11.22 3.73
C ARG A 192 12.47 -9.85 3.42
N LEU A 193 11.18 -9.78 3.15
CA LEU A 193 10.50 -8.54 2.76
C LEU A 193 10.34 -7.56 3.93
N PHE A 194 9.91 -8.02 5.10
CA PHE A 194 9.52 -7.13 6.21
C PHE A 194 10.48 -7.12 7.40
N CYS A 195 11.36 -8.12 7.53
CA CYS A 195 12.38 -8.14 8.58
C CYS A 195 13.75 -7.74 8.03
N GLU A 196 14.12 -8.23 6.83
CA GLU A 196 15.40 -7.86 6.21
C GLU A 196 15.33 -6.65 5.29
N PHE A 197 14.12 -6.21 4.91
CA PHE A 197 13.89 -5.13 3.93
C PHE A 197 14.65 -5.33 2.62
N LYS A 198 14.67 -6.57 2.10
CA LYS A 198 15.30 -6.94 0.82
C LYS A 198 14.28 -7.36 -0.23
N PRO A 199 13.53 -6.42 -0.83
CA PRO A 199 12.66 -6.71 -1.96
C PRO A 199 13.47 -6.84 -3.26
N GLU A 200 13.42 -8.03 -3.87
CA GLU A 200 14.21 -8.34 -5.07
C GLU A 200 13.45 -7.99 -6.35
N THR A 201 12.13 -8.13 -6.34
CA THR A 201 11.31 -7.89 -7.53
C THR A 201 10.62 -6.52 -7.48
N PRO A 202 10.34 -5.90 -8.64
CA PRO A 202 9.54 -4.68 -8.73
C PRO A 202 8.22 -4.75 -7.97
N LEU A 203 7.53 -5.90 -8.05
CA LEU A 203 6.26 -6.14 -7.38
C LEU A 203 6.42 -6.18 -5.86
N GLU A 204 7.48 -6.82 -5.36
CA GLU A 204 7.79 -6.85 -3.94
C GLU A 204 8.09 -5.45 -3.39
N ARG A 205 8.83 -4.63 -4.14
CA ARG A 205 9.09 -3.23 -3.78
C ARG A 205 7.79 -2.44 -3.69
N ALA A 206 6.90 -2.64 -4.66
CA ALA A 206 5.58 -2.01 -4.73
C ALA A 206 4.65 -2.40 -3.58
N LEU A 207 4.96 -3.47 -2.82
CA LEU A 207 4.24 -3.85 -1.60
C LEU A 207 4.94 -3.34 -0.33
N VAL A 208 6.27 -3.45 -0.26
CA VAL A 208 7.04 -3.11 0.95
C VAL A 208 7.15 -1.61 1.16
N TYR A 209 7.49 -0.84 0.12
CA TYR A 209 7.75 0.59 0.26
C TYR A 209 6.51 1.40 0.68
N PRO A 210 5.30 1.18 0.11
CA PRO A 210 4.09 1.81 0.64
C PRO A 210 3.79 1.45 2.10
N ALA A 211 4.04 0.21 2.51
CA ALA A 211 3.82 -0.20 3.90
C ALA A 211 4.78 0.53 4.86
N VAL A 212 6.08 0.60 4.52
CA VAL A 212 7.07 1.37 5.27
C VAL A 212 6.73 2.86 5.28
N GLY A 213 6.32 3.40 4.12
CA GLY A 213 5.88 4.78 3.98
C GLY A 213 4.67 5.08 4.86
N THR A 214 3.71 4.17 4.98
CA THR A 214 2.53 4.29 5.86
C THR A 214 2.94 4.44 7.30
N LEU A 215 3.81 3.56 7.80
CA LEU A 215 4.27 3.59 9.19
C LEU A 215 5.10 4.85 9.48
N THR A 216 5.95 5.25 8.52
CA THR A 216 6.74 6.48 8.63
C THR A 216 5.83 7.72 8.64
N GLY A 217 4.84 7.77 7.75
CA GLY A 217 3.83 8.82 7.70
C GLY A 217 2.97 8.88 8.95
N ALA A 218 2.54 7.73 9.47
CA ALA A 218 1.81 7.65 10.74
C ALA A 218 2.65 8.21 11.90
N TRP A 219 3.93 7.82 11.98
CA TRP A 219 4.84 8.32 13.00
C TRP A 219 5.05 9.85 12.90
N LEU A 220 5.27 10.38 11.69
CA LEU A 220 5.36 11.82 11.46
C LEU A 220 4.04 12.55 11.76
N GLY A 221 2.90 11.93 11.47
CA GLY A 221 1.56 12.46 11.75
C GLY A 221 1.19 12.49 13.23
N ALA A 222 1.94 11.78 14.08
CA ALA A 222 1.82 11.88 15.53
C ALA A 222 2.53 13.11 16.09
N LEU A 223 3.54 13.67 15.40
CA LEU A 223 4.33 14.81 15.87
C LEU A 223 3.52 16.11 16.10
N PRO A 224 2.51 16.46 15.27
CA PRO A 224 1.71 17.66 15.49
C PRO A 224 0.81 17.61 16.73
N ILE A 225 0.49 16.41 17.24
CA ILE A 225 -0.43 16.23 18.38
C ILE A 225 0.13 16.88 19.66
N PRO A 226 1.37 16.57 20.12
CA PRO A 226 1.94 17.21 21.32
C PRO A 226 2.32 18.68 21.12
N LEU A 227 2.42 19.15 19.88
CA LEU A 227 2.75 20.54 19.58
C LEU A 227 1.56 21.49 19.78
N ASP A 228 0.35 20.93 19.91
CA ASP A 228 -0.92 21.56 20.29
C ASP A 228 -1.08 23.00 19.78
N TRP A 229 -1.37 23.12 18.48
CA TRP A 229 -1.71 24.40 17.85
C TRP A 229 -3.17 24.81 18.10
N ASP A 230 -3.89 24.10 18.98
CA ASP A 230 -5.33 24.25 19.27
C ASP A 230 -6.18 24.16 17.99
N ARG A 231 -5.84 23.23 17.09
CA ARG A 231 -6.56 23.06 15.80
C ARG A 231 -7.33 21.76 15.75
N PRO A 232 -8.60 21.76 15.30
CA PRO A 232 -9.41 20.53 15.21
C PRO A 232 -8.84 19.46 14.28
N TRP A 233 -8.05 19.87 13.27
CA TRP A 233 -7.35 18.93 12.39
C TRP A 233 -6.25 18.15 13.12
N GLN A 234 -5.75 18.64 14.27
CA GLN A 234 -4.77 17.96 15.13
C GLN A 234 -5.37 16.87 16.03
N SER A 235 -6.69 16.67 15.96
CA SER A 235 -7.37 15.70 16.81
C SER A 235 -6.91 14.27 16.53
N PHE A 236 -6.63 13.52 17.59
CA PHE A 236 -6.39 12.09 17.50
C PHE A 236 -7.69 11.37 17.07
N PRO A 237 -7.67 10.49 16.05
CA PRO A 237 -6.51 9.93 15.34
C PRO A 237 -6.31 10.48 13.90
N LEU A 238 -6.96 11.61 13.56
CA LEU A 238 -7.09 12.09 12.19
C LEU A 238 -5.76 12.47 11.54
N THR A 239 -4.86 13.14 12.28
CA THR A 239 -3.54 13.52 11.75
C THR A 239 -2.72 12.32 11.35
N ILE A 240 -2.72 11.28 12.19
CA ILE A 240 -1.97 10.05 12.00
C ILE A 240 -2.54 9.31 10.79
N ALA A 241 -3.87 9.18 10.72
CA ALA A 241 -4.54 8.53 9.59
C ALA A 241 -4.21 9.24 8.26
N PHE A 242 -4.37 10.56 8.20
CA PHE A 242 -4.11 11.32 6.98
C PHE A 242 -2.62 11.28 6.57
N ALA A 243 -1.71 11.46 7.52
CA ALA A 243 -0.27 11.39 7.24
C ALA A 243 0.18 9.97 6.82
N SER A 244 -0.45 8.92 7.35
CA SER A 244 -0.20 7.54 6.93
C SER A 244 -0.63 7.29 5.48
N ILE A 245 -1.73 7.90 5.02
CA ILE A 245 -2.18 7.84 3.62
C ILE A 245 -1.16 8.52 2.71
N LEU A 246 -0.71 9.73 3.07
CA LEU A 246 0.33 10.44 2.33
C LEU A 246 1.63 9.64 2.28
N GLY A 247 2.00 9.00 3.40
CA GLY A 247 3.14 8.11 3.50
C GLY A 247 3.02 6.88 2.59
N PHE A 248 1.84 6.25 2.51
CA PHE A 248 1.58 5.13 1.60
C PHE A 248 1.79 5.55 0.13
N VAL A 249 1.21 6.68 -0.26
CA VAL A 249 1.32 7.22 -1.63
C VAL A 249 2.77 7.56 -1.97
N ALA A 250 3.45 8.30 -1.07
CA ALA A 250 4.85 8.65 -1.24
C ALA A 250 5.74 7.39 -1.35
N GLY A 251 5.54 6.40 -0.48
CA GLY A 251 6.23 5.11 -0.55
C GLY A 251 6.01 4.39 -1.88
N GLY A 252 4.81 4.45 -2.43
CA GLY A 252 4.50 3.94 -3.77
C GLY A 252 5.31 4.61 -4.88
N PHE A 253 5.40 5.94 -4.89
CA PHE A 253 6.22 6.67 -5.85
C PHE A 253 7.71 6.42 -5.68
N VAL A 254 8.20 6.29 -4.44
CA VAL A 254 9.59 5.92 -4.17
C VAL A 254 9.88 4.52 -4.71
N SER A 255 8.97 3.55 -4.51
CA SER A 255 9.11 2.21 -5.09
C SER A 255 9.21 2.23 -6.61
N TRP A 256 8.35 3.02 -7.25
CA TRP A 256 8.34 3.16 -8.70
C TRP A 256 9.65 3.79 -9.18
N GLY A 257 10.05 4.91 -8.58
CA GLY A 257 11.28 5.61 -8.93
C GLY A 257 12.53 4.75 -8.72
N TYR A 258 12.61 4.00 -7.62
CA TYR A 258 13.69 3.06 -7.36
C TYR A 258 13.76 1.97 -8.43
N THR A 259 12.61 1.41 -8.82
CA THR A 259 12.54 0.38 -9.87
C THR A 259 12.96 0.91 -11.23
N VAL A 260 12.55 2.13 -11.58
CA VAL A 260 12.99 2.81 -12.81
C VAL A 260 14.50 3.02 -12.79
N ALA A 261 15.03 3.56 -11.68
CA ALA A 261 16.46 3.86 -11.54
C ALA A 261 17.33 2.60 -11.63
N GLU A 262 16.92 1.51 -10.98
CA GLU A 262 17.62 0.23 -11.08
C GLU A 262 17.56 -0.35 -12.50
N GLY A 263 16.40 -0.27 -13.17
CA GLY A 263 16.26 -0.68 -14.57
C GLY A 263 17.22 0.09 -15.48
N MET A 264 17.26 1.41 -15.35
CA MET A 264 18.19 2.27 -16.11
C MET A 264 19.65 1.95 -15.81
N TYR A 265 20.00 1.73 -14.53
CA TYR A 265 21.36 1.36 -14.14
C TYR A 265 21.80 0.03 -14.76
N ASN A 266 20.92 -0.97 -14.75
CA ASN A 266 21.18 -2.28 -15.35
C ASN A 266 21.34 -2.17 -16.88
N GLU A 267 20.52 -1.37 -17.57
CA GLU A 267 20.69 -1.14 -19.01
C GLU A 267 22.02 -0.45 -19.36
N VAL A 268 22.42 0.56 -18.59
CA VAL A 268 23.69 1.27 -18.81
C VAL A 268 24.88 0.34 -18.56
N THR A 269 24.85 -0.45 -17.49
CA THR A 269 25.91 -1.40 -17.19
C THR A 269 26.00 -2.54 -18.20
N GLU A 270 24.87 -3.04 -18.70
CA GLU A 270 24.85 -4.01 -19.80
C GLU A 270 25.41 -3.47 -21.10
N LYS A 271 25.10 -2.20 -21.45
CA LYS A 271 25.70 -1.53 -22.62
C LYS A 271 27.21 -1.27 -22.46
N ALA A 272 27.68 -1.08 -21.22
CA ALA A 272 29.10 -0.86 -20.94
C ALA A 272 29.95 -2.14 -21.01
N LYS A 273 29.40 -3.31 -20.66
CA LYS A 273 30.10 -4.61 -20.72
C LYS A 273 30.71 -4.96 -22.09
N PRO A 274 30.00 -4.86 -23.24
CA PRO A 274 30.58 -5.21 -24.54
C PRO A 274 31.74 -4.29 -24.94
N VAL A 275 31.67 -2.99 -24.62
CA VAL A 275 32.74 -2.01 -24.89
C VAL A 275 34.01 -2.36 -24.10
N ALA A 276 33.87 -2.67 -22.81
CA ALA A 276 35.01 -3.05 -21.97
C ALA A 276 35.67 -4.35 -22.44
N VAL A 277 34.89 -5.34 -22.88
CA VAL A 277 35.41 -6.61 -23.41
C VAL A 277 36.15 -6.40 -24.73
N GLU A 278 35.66 -5.50 -25.58
CA GLU A 278 36.28 -5.19 -26.87
C GLU A 278 37.60 -4.41 -26.71
N GLU A 279 37.63 -3.44 -25.79
CA GLU A 279 38.86 -2.72 -25.42
C GLU A 279 39.92 -3.64 -24.80
N GLU A 280 39.52 -4.57 -23.91
CA GLU A 280 40.45 -5.53 -23.32
C GLU A 280 41.06 -6.46 -24.39
N ARG A 281 40.24 -6.90 -25.37
CA ARG A 281 40.70 -7.69 -26.52
C ARG A 281 41.65 -6.89 -27.43
N ALA A 282 41.36 -5.61 -27.67
CA ALA A 282 42.21 -4.73 -28.47
C ALA A 282 43.57 -4.46 -27.77
N GLY A 283 43.55 -4.23 -26.46
CA GLY A 283 44.75 -4.06 -25.63
C GLY A 283 45.64 -5.32 -25.63
N LYS A 284 45.07 -6.51 -25.49
CA LYS A 284 45.79 -7.79 -25.58
C LYS A 284 46.41 -8.00 -26.97
N LYS A 285 45.71 -7.67 -28.06
CA LYS A 285 46.25 -7.74 -29.43
C LYS A 285 47.42 -6.77 -29.65
N SER A 286 47.35 -5.56 -29.10
CA SER A 286 48.42 -4.56 -29.17
C SER A 286 49.69 -5.00 -28.41
N LYS A 287 49.54 -5.49 -27.18
CA LYS A 287 50.66 -6.08 -26.40
C LYS A 287 51.31 -7.26 -27.12
N LYS A 288 50.51 -8.17 -27.70
CA LYS A 288 51.03 -9.32 -28.46
C LYS A 288 51.80 -8.88 -29.71
N LYS A 289 51.33 -7.85 -30.43
CA LYS A 289 52.07 -7.29 -31.59
C LYS A 289 53.40 -6.63 -31.20
N LYS A 290 53.47 -5.98 -30.03
CA LYS A 290 54.73 -5.40 -29.53
C LYS A 290 55.74 -6.47 -29.08
N ALA A 291 55.28 -7.56 -28.47
CA ALA A 291 56.14 -8.64 -28.01
C ALA A 291 56.74 -9.51 -29.14
N VAL A 292 56.13 -9.53 -30.33
CA VAL A 292 56.64 -10.27 -31.51
C VAL A 292 57.64 -9.43 -32.32
N LYS A 293 57.71 -8.11 -32.08
CA LYS A 293 58.62 -7.19 -32.77
C LYS A 293 59.91 -6.90 -31.99
N ALA A 294 60.03 -7.39 -30.76
CA ALA A 294 61.25 -7.35 -29.94
C ALA A 294 61.94 -8.71 -30.02
#